data_AF-A0A1R4JQS9-F1
#
_entry.id   AF-A0A1R4JQS9-F1
#
_cell.length_a   1.000
_cell.length_b   1.000
_cell.length_c   1.000
_cell.angle_alpha   90.00
_cell.angle_beta   90.00
_cell.angle_gamma   90.00
#
_symmetry.space_group_name_H-M   'P 1'
#
loop_
_entity.id
_entity.type
_entity.pdbx_description
1 polymer ?
#
loop_
_entity_poly.entity_id
_entity_poly.type
_entity_poly.pdbx_seq_one_letter_code
_entity_poly.pdbx_strand_id
1 'polypeptide(L)'
;MVTSAVQITCHAEARAAGMLTSVSKVRHTARIAGFHDAVRFAERERLADYHPALIHHDDDPDESERETRVAALLSATVALFESAGWDTALVAECVEHVAYRLADLSSRQRGVEVLRRDRTIPLLLGLPPRSWSALLRIVLGHPDPKHAGTPIGDGVLLRLLSGETPDALRDDETLMDAIRAANPDKHAAP
;
A
#
# COMPACT_ATOMS: atom_id res chain seq x y z
N MET A 1 -32.02 -54.19 -4.80
CA MET A 1 -33.10 -53.56 -5.59
C MET A 1 -33.63 -52.38 -4.78
N VAL A 2 -33.51 -51.15 -5.29
CA VAL A 2 -33.97 -49.92 -4.58
C VAL A 2 -35.39 -49.60 -5.04
N THR A 3 -36.28 -49.18 -4.13
CA THR A 3 -37.66 -48.81 -4.49
C THR A 3 -37.69 -47.42 -5.12
N SER A 4 -38.64 -47.19 -6.05
CA SER A 4 -38.80 -45.89 -6.74
C SER A 4 -38.97 -44.72 -5.76
N ALA A 5 -39.67 -44.94 -4.65
CA ALA A 5 -39.85 -43.93 -3.59
C ALA A 5 -38.52 -43.52 -2.92
N VAL A 6 -37.61 -44.49 -2.70
CA VAL A 6 -36.28 -44.22 -2.15
C VAL A 6 -35.44 -43.46 -3.16
N GLN A 7 -35.48 -43.86 -4.44
CA GLN A 7 -34.74 -43.16 -5.51
C GLN A 7 -35.15 -41.69 -5.64
N ILE A 8 -36.45 -41.38 -5.57
CA ILE A 8 -36.97 -40.01 -5.61
C ILE A 8 -36.48 -39.20 -4.39
N THR A 9 -36.48 -39.82 -3.22
CA THR A 9 -36.06 -39.16 -1.98
C THR A 9 -34.56 -38.83 -2.01
N CYS A 10 -33.72 -39.78 -2.41
CA CYS A 10 -32.27 -39.54 -2.54
C CYS A 10 -31.94 -38.44 -3.57
N HIS A 11 -32.69 -38.37 -4.68
CA HIS A 11 -32.53 -37.28 -5.66
C HIS A 11 -32.86 -35.92 -5.05
N ALA A 12 -33.96 -35.83 -4.30
CA ALA A 12 -34.35 -34.59 -3.63
C ALA A 12 -33.35 -34.18 -2.54
N GLU A 13 -32.78 -35.14 -1.81
CA GLU A 13 -31.75 -34.89 -0.80
C GLU A 13 -30.44 -34.40 -1.41
N ALA A 14 -29.93 -35.09 -2.44
CA ALA A 14 -28.72 -34.68 -3.14
C ALA A 14 -28.86 -33.26 -3.72
N ARG A 15 -30.01 -32.97 -4.33
CA ARG A 15 -30.29 -31.66 -4.90
C ARG A 15 -30.46 -30.56 -3.84
N ALA A 16 -31.08 -30.88 -2.70
CA ALA A 16 -31.20 -29.95 -1.59
C ALA A 16 -29.85 -29.61 -0.95
N ALA A 17 -28.97 -30.61 -0.81
CA ALA A 17 -27.61 -30.42 -0.33
C ALA A 17 -26.80 -29.55 -1.30
N GLY A 18 -26.85 -29.84 -2.61
CA GLY A 18 -26.17 -29.04 -3.64
C GLY A 18 -26.63 -27.58 -3.63
N MET A 19 -27.93 -27.32 -3.47
CA MET A 19 -28.49 -25.97 -3.45
C MET A 19 -28.46 -25.28 -2.07
N LEU A 20 -27.90 -25.92 -1.03
CA LEU A 20 -27.92 -25.45 0.36
C LEU A 20 -29.33 -25.04 0.84
N THR A 21 -30.34 -25.86 0.54
CA THR A 21 -31.75 -25.60 0.86
C THR A 21 -32.41 -26.82 1.48
N SER A 22 -33.68 -26.70 1.88
CA SER A 22 -34.41 -27.83 2.48
C SER A 22 -34.95 -28.78 1.40
N VAL A 23 -34.99 -30.08 1.72
CA VAL A 23 -35.56 -31.12 0.84
C VAL A 23 -37.01 -30.81 0.47
N SER A 24 -37.79 -30.27 1.41
CA SER A 24 -39.18 -29.86 1.15
C SER A 24 -39.28 -28.76 0.08
N LYS A 25 -38.33 -27.81 0.02
CA LYS A 25 -38.32 -26.77 -1.00
C LYS A 25 -37.99 -27.34 -2.39
N VAL A 26 -37.09 -28.32 -2.45
CA VAL A 26 -36.67 -28.95 -3.71
C VAL A 26 -37.77 -29.82 -4.33
N ARG A 27 -38.62 -30.45 -3.50
CA ARG A 27 -39.74 -31.27 -3.96
C ARG A 27 -40.78 -30.47 -4.76
N HIS A 28 -40.81 -29.15 -4.62
CA HIS A 28 -41.60 -28.25 -5.46
C HIS A 28 -40.77 -27.82 -6.69
N THR A 29 -40.47 -28.80 -7.55
CA THR A 29 -39.50 -28.71 -8.66
C THR A 29 -39.73 -27.55 -9.62
N ALA A 30 -40.98 -27.10 -9.80
CA ALA A 30 -41.30 -26.00 -10.71
C ALA A 30 -40.67 -24.65 -10.33
N ARG A 31 -40.46 -24.38 -9.04
CA ARG A 31 -39.92 -23.09 -8.58
C ARG A 31 -38.38 -23.01 -8.65
N ILE A 32 -37.72 -24.16 -8.69
CA ILE A 32 -36.26 -24.26 -8.62
C ILE A 32 -35.63 -24.85 -9.89
N ALA A 33 -36.45 -25.13 -10.92
CA ALA A 33 -35.97 -25.53 -12.23
C ALA A 33 -35.11 -24.40 -12.82
N GLY A 34 -33.86 -24.72 -13.17
CA GLY A 34 -32.90 -23.76 -13.74
C GLY A 34 -31.89 -23.15 -12.77
N PHE A 35 -32.03 -23.37 -11.45
CA PHE A 35 -30.99 -22.95 -10.50
C PHE A 35 -29.84 -23.96 -10.45
N HIS A 36 -28.62 -23.46 -10.31
CA HIS A 36 -27.43 -24.30 -10.14
C HIS A 36 -27.20 -24.61 -8.64
N ASP A 37 -26.38 -25.62 -8.39
CA ASP A 37 -25.89 -25.89 -7.04
C ASP A 37 -25.09 -24.67 -6.53
N ALA A 38 -25.14 -24.45 -5.23
CA ALA A 38 -24.40 -23.39 -4.58
C ALA A 38 -22.90 -23.69 -4.66
N VAL A 39 -22.13 -22.73 -5.15
CA VAL A 39 -20.66 -22.79 -5.25
C VAL A 39 -20.11 -21.65 -4.41
N ARG A 40 -18.97 -21.87 -3.75
CA ARG A 40 -18.34 -20.79 -2.97
C ARG A 40 -17.95 -19.65 -3.90
N PHE A 41 -18.08 -18.43 -3.39
CA PHE A 41 -17.75 -17.23 -4.15
C PHE A 41 -16.31 -17.26 -4.68
N ALA A 42 -15.36 -17.74 -3.85
CA ALA A 42 -13.94 -17.83 -4.19
C ALA A 42 -13.59 -18.94 -5.20
N GLU A 43 -14.50 -19.89 -5.47
CA GLU A 43 -14.27 -21.01 -6.40
C GLU A 43 -14.72 -20.68 -7.83
N ARG A 44 -15.30 -19.49 -8.06
CA ARG A 44 -15.74 -19.06 -9.39
C ARG A 44 -14.66 -18.25 -10.09
N GLU A 45 -14.33 -18.67 -11.31
CA GLU A 45 -13.59 -17.84 -12.25
C GLU A 45 -14.52 -16.78 -12.88
N ARG A 46 -13.93 -15.68 -13.36
CA ARG A 46 -14.62 -14.61 -14.12
C ARG A 46 -15.85 -14.01 -13.39
N LEU A 47 -15.68 -13.58 -12.14
CA LEU A 47 -16.72 -12.91 -11.34
C LEU A 47 -17.41 -11.74 -12.06
N ALA A 48 -16.66 -11.01 -12.90
CA ALA A 48 -17.15 -9.89 -13.69
C ALA A 48 -18.32 -10.25 -14.62
N ASP A 49 -18.41 -11.50 -15.07
CA ASP A 49 -19.46 -11.96 -16.00
C ASP A 49 -20.84 -12.11 -15.33
N TYR A 50 -20.88 -12.19 -13.99
CA TYR A 50 -22.11 -12.49 -13.24
C TYR A 50 -22.90 -11.26 -12.85
N HIS A 51 -22.22 -10.16 -12.52
CA HIS A 51 -22.88 -8.96 -12.04
C HIS A 51 -22.02 -7.72 -12.31
N PRO A 52 -22.59 -6.62 -12.84
CA PRO A 52 -21.85 -5.40 -13.13
C PRO A 52 -21.08 -4.81 -11.93
N ALA A 53 -21.62 -4.94 -10.72
CA ALA A 53 -20.94 -4.48 -9.49
C ALA A 53 -19.70 -5.31 -9.09
N LEU A 54 -19.44 -6.44 -9.76
CA LEU A 54 -18.25 -7.28 -9.55
C LEU A 54 -17.17 -7.01 -10.61
N ILE A 55 -17.42 -6.08 -11.53
CA ILE A 55 -16.42 -5.58 -12.47
C ILE A 55 -15.48 -4.67 -11.67
N HIS A 56 -14.24 -5.10 -11.51
CA HIS A 56 -13.19 -4.23 -11.02
C HIS A 56 -12.81 -3.28 -12.15
N HIS A 57 -13.04 -1.98 -11.95
CA HIS A 57 -12.50 -0.96 -12.83
C HIS A 57 -11.12 -0.60 -12.28
N ASP A 58 -10.06 -1.17 -12.87
CA ASP A 58 -8.67 -0.74 -12.58
C ASP A 58 -8.41 0.70 -13.04
N ASP A 59 -9.23 1.22 -13.96
CA ASP A 59 -9.14 2.59 -14.50
C ASP A 59 -10.05 3.57 -13.74
N ASP A 60 -9.75 3.84 -12.47
CA ASP A 60 -10.12 5.14 -11.91
C ASP A 60 -9.06 6.16 -12.38
N PRO A 61 -9.37 7.06 -13.34
CA PRO A 61 -8.39 8.01 -13.86
C PRO A 61 -7.80 8.89 -12.75
N ASP A 62 -8.58 9.17 -11.69
CA ASP A 62 -8.11 9.95 -10.56
C ASP A 62 -7.10 9.16 -9.70
N GLU A 63 -7.19 7.84 -9.65
CA GLU A 63 -6.26 6.95 -8.95
C GLU A 63 -4.92 6.87 -9.71
N SER A 64 -4.96 6.65 -11.02
CA SER A 64 -3.76 6.59 -11.86
C SER A 64 -2.98 7.92 -11.87
N GLU A 65 -3.68 9.06 -11.94
CA GLU A 65 -3.04 10.37 -11.81
C GLU A 65 -2.40 10.59 -10.44
N ARG A 66 -3.05 10.12 -9.36
CA ARG A 66 -2.51 10.17 -8.00
C ARG A 66 -1.26 9.32 -7.86
N GLU A 67 -1.26 8.08 -8.37
CA GLU A 67 -0.10 7.18 -8.36
C GLU A 67 1.08 7.79 -9.13
N THR A 68 0.83 8.34 -10.31
CA THR A 68 1.87 9.01 -11.12
C THR A 68 2.47 10.20 -10.37
N ARG A 69 1.64 10.99 -9.68
CA ARG A 69 2.10 12.11 -8.87
C ARG A 69 2.95 11.65 -7.68
N VAL A 70 2.55 10.58 -7.00
CA VAL A 70 3.32 9.98 -5.90
C VAL A 70 4.68 9.48 -6.41
N ALA A 71 4.70 8.74 -7.53
CA ALA A 71 5.93 8.25 -8.13
C ALA A 71 6.90 9.39 -8.49
N ALA A 72 6.41 10.47 -9.10
CA ALA A 72 7.20 11.65 -9.41
C ALA A 72 7.80 12.31 -8.14
N LEU A 73 7.04 12.34 -7.05
CA LEU A 73 7.47 12.92 -5.77
C LEU A 73 8.54 12.07 -5.07
N LEU A 74 8.40 10.75 -5.09
CA LEU A 74 9.42 9.83 -4.58
C LEU A 74 10.70 9.94 -5.42
N SER A 75 10.57 9.97 -6.75
CA SER A 75 11.70 10.15 -7.66
C SER A 75 12.44 11.47 -7.43
N ALA A 76 11.71 12.58 -7.25
CA ALA A 76 12.31 13.87 -6.90
C ALA A 76 13.05 13.84 -5.55
N THR A 77 12.51 13.11 -4.57
CA THR A 77 13.17 12.91 -3.27
C THR A 77 14.47 12.12 -3.44
N VAL A 78 14.48 11.06 -4.22
CA VAL A 78 15.68 10.26 -4.52
C VAL A 78 16.74 11.12 -5.22
N ALA A 79 16.37 11.88 -6.25
CA ALA A 79 17.26 12.76 -6.99
C ALA A 79 17.89 13.86 -6.10
N LEU A 80 17.16 14.33 -5.09
CA LEU A 80 17.68 15.28 -4.12
C LEU A 80 18.83 14.67 -3.29
N PHE A 81 18.64 13.46 -2.78
CA PHE A 81 19.66 12.75 -2.00
C PHE A 81 20.87 12.33 -2.86
N GLU A 82 20.62 11.87 -4.09
CA GLU A 82 21.67 11.57 -5.07
C GLU A 82 22.56 12.79 -5.31
N SER A 83 21.96 13.99 -5.47
CA SER A 83 22.71 15.23 -5.65
C SER A 83 23.57 15.63 -4.43
N ALA A 84 23.25 15.08 -3.24
CA ALA A 84 24.04 15.23 -2.02
C ALA A 84 25.09 14.12 -1.81
N GLY A 85 25.23 13.20 -2.78
CA GLY A 85 26.23 12.13 -2.82
C GLY A 85 25.80 10.82 -2.18
N TRP A 86 24.50 10.60 -1.96
CA TRP A 86 24.01 9.29 -1.52
C TRP A 86 23.96 8.28 -2.67
N ASP A 87 24.07 6.99 -2.34
CA ASP A 87 23.76 5.91 -3.28
C ASP A 87 22.26 5.94 -3.66
N THR A 88 21.99 6.16 -4.95
CA THR A 88 20.65 6.23 -5.52
C THR A 88 19.83 4.97 -5.25
N ALA A 89 20.43 3.78 -5.31
CA ALA A 89 19.71 2.52 -5.10
C ALA A 89 19.27 2.39 -3.63
N LEU A 90 20.18 2.68 -2.70
CA LEU A 90 19.91 2.67 -1.27
C LEU A 90 18.81 3.66 -0.86
N VAL A 91 18.83 4.88 -1.42
CA VAL A 91 17.81 5.89 -1.13
C VAL A 91 16.46 5.49 -1.70
N ALA A 92 16.42 4.95 -2.92
CA ALA A 92 15.19 4.48 -3.54
C ALA A 92 14.48 3.45 -2.63
N GLU A 93 15.20 2.44 -2.16
CA GLU A 93 14.69 1.42 -1.22
C GLU A 93 14.20 2.05 0.10
N CYS A 94 14.93 3.01 0.66
CA CYS A 94 14.52 3.71 1.87
C CYS A 94 13.21 4.50 1.68
N VAL A 95 13.12 5.27 0.59
CA VAL A 95 11.98 6.13 0.28
C VAL A 95 10.74 5.30 -0.08
N GLU A 96 10.93 4.21 -0.82
CA GLU A 96 9.87 3.24 -1.13
C GLU A 96 9.34 2.57 0.15
N HIS A 97 10.21 2.13 1.06
CA HIS A 97 9.78 1.61 2.36
C HIS A 97 8.97 2.66 3.15
N VAL A 98 9.43 3.91 3.18
CA VAL A 98 8.70 4.99 3.85
C VAL A 98 7.31 5.16 3.23
N ALA A 99 7.21 5.21 1.90
CA ALA A 99 5.93 5.34 1.20
C ALA A 99 4.99 4.17 1.50
N TYR A 100 5.50 2.93 1.43
CA TYR A 100 4.76 1.72 1.76
C TYR A 100 4.20 1.75 3.18
N ARG A 101 5.01 2.13 4.18
CA ARG A 101 4.56 2.22 5.58
C ARG A 101 3.55 3.35 5.82
N LEU A 102 3.64 4.44 5.06
CA LEU A 102 2.66 5.51 5.13
C LEU A 102 1.32 5.10 4.51
N ALA A 103 1.33 4.30 3.44
CA ALA A 103 0.13 3.76 2.82
C ALA A 103 -0.58 2.70 3.68
N ASP A 104 0.18 1.87 4.40
CA ASP A 104 -0.33 0.79 5.26
C ASP A 104 -1.04 1.30 6.54
N LEU A 105 -0.76 2.54 6.96
CA LEU A 105 -1.20 3.04 8.26
C LEU A 105 -2.29 4.12 8.13
N SER A 106 -3.44 3.86 8.75
CA SER A 106 -4.63 4.73 8.75
C SER A 106 -4.46 6.13 9.38
N SER A 107 -3.26 6.44 9.88
CA SER A 107 -2.91 7.76 10.42
C SER A 107 -1.45 8.10 10.11
N ARG A 108 -1.24 9.25 9.46
CA ARG A 108 0.10 9.83 9.20
C ARG A 108 0.98 9.84 10.45
N GLN A 109 0.41 10.22 11.59
CA GLN A 109 1.16 10.38 12.83
C GLN A 109 1.61 9.03 13.39
N ARG A 110 0.77 8.00 13.30
CA ARG A 110 1.16 6.61 13.58
C ARG A 110 2.20 6.10 12.60
N GLY A 111 2.05 6.39 11.31
CA GLY A 111 3.02 6.06 10.26
C GLY A 111 4.42 6.54 10.58
N VAL A 112 4.54 7.84 10.87
CA VAL A 112 5.80 8.47 11.26
C VAL A 112 6.37 7.86 12.54
N GLU A 113 5.54 7.61 13.55
CA GLU A 113 6.00 7.03 14.82
C GLU A 113 6.51 5.59 14.67
N VAL A 114 5.81 4.77 13.87
CA VAL A 114 6.22 3.39 13.57
C VAL A 114 7.54 3.37 12.80
N LEU A 115 7.68 4.20 11.75
CA LEU A 115 8.93 4.30 10.98
C LEU A 115 10.12 4.70 11.86
N ARG A 116 9.94 5.65 12.79
CA ARG A 116 11.00 6.06 13.73
C ARG A 116 11.41 4.97 14.72
N ARG A 117 10.52 4.01 14.99
CA ARG A 117 10.80 2.87 15.88
C ARG A 117 11.31 1.65 15.11
N ASP A 118 11.23 1.64 13.79
CA ASP A 118 11.70 0.57 12.94
C ASP A 118 13.23 0.51 12.97
N ARG A 119 13.76 -0.65 13.39
CA ARG A 119 15.19 -0.95 13.41
C ARG A 119 15.55 -2.10 12.46
N THR A 120 14.55 -2.82 11.96
CA THR A 120 14.76 -4.04 11.19
C THR A 120 15.17 -3.70 9.77
N ILE A 121 14.43 -2.79 9.13
CA ILE A 121 14.67 -2.42 7.74
C ILE A 121 15.99 -1.66 7.54
N PRO A 122 16.34 -0.67 8.37
CA PRO A 122 17.64 -0.03 8.27
C PRO A 122 18.80 -1.01 8.40
N LEU A 123 18.67 -2.01 9.28
CA LEU A 123 19.69 -3.05 9.46
C LEU A 123 19.84 -3.92 8.20
N LEU A 124 18.73 -4.30 7.57
CA LEU A 124 18.72 -5.07 6.31
C LEU A 124 19.34 -4.28 5.16
N LEU A 125 19.10 -2.97 5.10
CA LEU A 125 19.66 -2.06 4.10
C LEU A 125 21.12 -1.65 4.40
N GLY A 126 21.73 -2.15 5.48
CA GLY A 126 23.09 -1.79 5.87
C GLY A 126 23.23 -0.35 6.37
N LEU A 127 22.12 0.31 6.75
CA LEU A 127 22.08 1.72 7.08
C LEU A 127 22.28 1.95 8.59
N PRO A 128 23.25 2.80 9.00
CA PRO A 128 23.43 3.16 10.40
C PRO A 128 22.16 3.80 10.99
N PRO A 129 21.81 3.52 12.27
CA PRO A 129 20.60 4.08 12.90
C PRO A 129 20.53 5.61 12.90
N ARG A 130 21.70 6.28 12.93
CA ARG A 130 21.79 7.75 12.85
C ARG A 130 21.37 8.26 11.48
N SER A 131 21.90 7.67 10.41
CA SER A 131 21.53 7.99 9.03
C SER A 131 20.05 7.74 8.78
N TRP A 132 19.49 6.65 9.31
CA TRP A 132 18.06 6.35 9.16
C TRP A 132 17.19 7.39 9.84
N SER A 133 17.52 7.71 11.10
CA SER A 133 16.77 8.71 11.87
C SER A 133 16.84 10.09 11.23
N ALA A 134 17.98 10.46 10.65
CA ALA A 134 18.19 11.70 9.93
C ALA A 134 17.41 11.73 8.62
N LEU A 135 17.47 10.66 7.81
CA LEU A 135 16.68 10.50 6.59
C LEU A 135 15.19 10.66 6.88
N LEU A 136 14.65 9.94 7.87
CA LEU A 136 13.24 10.06 8.27
C LEU A 136 12.89 11.49 8.69
N ARG A 137 13.81 12.20 9.34
CA ARG A 137 13.58 13.58 9.78
C ARG A 137 13.62 14.59 8.64
N ILE A 138 14.44 14.36 7.63
CA ILE A 138 14.52 15.18 6.42
C ILE A 138 13.26 14.94 5.56
N VAL A 139 12.92 13.66 5.32
CA VAL A 139 11.82 13.27 4.44
C VAL A 139 10.45 13.60 5.05
N LEU A 140 10.24 13.30 6.34
CA LEU A 140 8.94 13.42 7.00
C LEU A 140 8.79 14.69 7.85
N GLY A 141 9.89 15.41 8.09
CA GLY A 141 9.91 16.61 8.92
C GLY A 141 10.01 16.36 10.43
N HIS A 142 9.95 17.43 11.21
CA HIS A 142 9.99 17.38 12.68
C HIS A 142 8.62 17.00 13.27
N PRO A 143 8.56 16.00 14.18
CA PRO A 143 7.29 15.65 14.84
C PRO A 143 6.78 16.68 15.86
N ASP A 144 7.58 17.70 16.22
CA ASP A 144 7.16 18.69 17.22
C ASP A 144 6.23 19.71 16.54
N PRO A 145 4.96 19.85 16.99
CA PRO A 145 3.99 20.76 16.41
C PRO A 145 4.46 22.22 16.33
N LYS A 146 5.42 22.63 17.18
CA LYS A 146 6.00 23.98 17.16
C LYS A 146 6.72 24.33 15.86
N HIS A 147 7.12 23.31 15.10
CA HIS A 147 7.81 23.46 13.83
C HIS A 147 6.86 23.29 12.63
N ALA A 148 5.57 23.02 12.85
CA ALA A 148 4.61 22.85 11.75
C ALA A 148 4.52 24.14 10.91
N GLY A 149 4.52 24.00 9.57
CA GLY A 149 4.53 25.14 8.66
C GLY A 149 5.90 25.81 8.52
N THR A 150 6.95 25.19 9.04
CA THR A 150 8.34 25.60 8.81
C THR A 150 9.05 24.57 7.92
N PRO A 151 10.08 24.96 7.15
CA PRO A 151 10.84 24.03 6.32
C PRO A 151 11.37 22.79 7.08
N ILE A 152 11.70 22.97 8.37
CA ILE A 152 12.21 21.91 9.26
C ILE A 152 11.08 20.96 9.72
N GLY A 153 9.88 21.49 9.94
CA GLY A 153 8.74 20.71 10.41
C GLY A 153 8.01 19.96 9.31
N ASP A 154 7.95 20.54 8.11
CA ASP A 154 7.16 20.00 7.01
C ASP A 154 7.86 18.82 6.33
N GLY A 155 9.18 18.87 6.20
CA GLY A 155 9.99 17.85 5.53
C GLY A 155 9.81 17.86 4.01
N VAL A 156 10.67 17.11 3.31
CA VAL A 156 10.74 17.11 1.85
C VAL A 156 9.42 16.69 1.20
N LEU A 157 8.75 15.64 1.71
CA LEU A 157 7.52 15.16 1.07
C LEU A 157 6.38 16.19 1.15
N LEU A 158 6.20 16.85 2.31
CA LEU A 158 5.13 17.83 2.45
C LEU A 158 5.43 19.11 1.66
N ARG A 159 6.71 19.52 1.59
CA ARG A 159 7.16 20.65 0.78
C ARG A 159 6.87 20.43 -0.71
N LEU A 160 7.23 19.25 -1.24
CA LEU A 160 6.92 18.84 -2.61
C LEU A 160 5.40 18.77 -2.87
N LEU A 161 4.63 18.18 -1.94
CA LEU A 161 3.16 18.13 -2.04
C LEU A 161 2.51 19.52 -2.01
N SER A 162 3.14 20.49 -1.34
CA SER A 162 2.67 21.87 -1.25
C SER A 162 3.04 22.71 -2.48
N GLY A 163 3.77 22.13 -3.45
CA GLY A 163 4.13 22.77 -4.72
C GLY A 163 5.52 23.39 -4.77
N GLU A 164 6.36 23.16 -3.75
CA GLU A 164 7.76 23.59 -3.82
C GLU A 164 8.51 22.77 -4.89
N THR A 165 9.32 23.43 -5.71
CA THR A 165 10.02 22.75 -6.81
C THR A 165 11.27 22.01 -6.30
N PRO A 166 11.69 20.91 -6.95
CA PRO A 166 12.93 20.21 -6.59
C PRO A 166 14.17 21.10 -6.67
N ASP A 167 14.17 22.08 -7.57
CA ASP A 167 15.26 23.04 -7.70
C ASP A 167 15.33 24.00 -6.51
N ALA A 168 14.18 24.50 -6.01
CA ALA A 168 14.13 25.31 -4.80
C ALA A 168 14.63 24.54 -3.56
N LEU A 169 14.34 23.24 -3.47
CA LEU A 169 14.87 22.38 -2.41
C LEU A 169 16.39 22.19 -2.52
N ARG A 170 16.93 22.17 -3.74
CA ARG A 170 18.38 22.03 -3.97
C ARG A 170 19.14 23.31 -3.63
N ASP A 171 18.49 24.47 -3.80
CA ASP A 171 19.04 25.78 -3.43
C ASP A 171 19.01 26.04 -1.92
N ASP A 172 18.25 25.26 -1.15
CA ASP A 172 18.23 25.29 0.31
C ASP A 172 19.48 24.60 0.88
N GLU A 173 20.57 25.37 1.05
CA GLU A 173 21.83 24.85 1.59
C GLU A 173 21.68 24.21 2.98
N THR A 174 20.73 24.67 3.80
CA THR A 174 20.53 24.08 5.13
C THR A 174 19.95 22.66 5.04
N LEU A 175 19.04 22.44 4.09
CA LEU A 175 18.52 21.12 3.76
C LEU A 175 19.62 20.25 3.14
N MET A 176 20.36 20.78 2.17
CA MET A 176 21.41 20.03 1.49
C MET A 176 22.55 19.63 2.43
N ASP A 177 22.94 20.49 3.37
CA ASP A 177 23.92 20.17 4.41
C ASP A 177 23.40 19.08 5.36
N ALA A 178 22.12 19.12 5.74
CA ALA A 178 21.51 18.07 6.55
C ALA A 178 21.51 16.71 5.82
N ILE A 179 21.19 16.69 4.52
CA ILE A 179 21.24 15.48 3.69
C ILE A 179 22.66 14.95 3.57
N ARG A 180 23.63 15.83 3.29
CA ARG A 180 25.06 15.49 3.21
C ARG A 180 25.56 14.91 4.54
N ALA A 181 25.18 15.49 5.68
CA ALA A 181 25.60 15.03 7.01
C ALA A 181 24.96 13.70 7.40
N ALA A 182 23.79 13.37 6.85
CA ALA A 182 23.11 12.10 7.11
C ALA A 182 23.70 10.91 6.33
N ASN A 183 24.51 11.18 5.29
CA ASN A 183 25.07 10.16 4.40
C ASN A 183 25.98 9.17 5.17
N PRO A 184 25.70 7.84 5.13
CA PRO A 184 26.50 6.85 5.85
C PRO A 184 27.95 6.75 5.38
N ASP A 185 28.23 6.99 4.10
CA ASP A 185 29.56 6.81 3.51
C ASP A 185 30.56 7.88 3.98
N LYS A 186 30.06 9.05 4.43
CA LYS A 186 30.91 10.13 4.96
C LYS A 186 31.44 9.85 6.37
N HIS A 187 30.92 8.84 7.06
CA HIS A 187 31.38 8.45 8.40
C HIS A 187 32.21 7.16 8.39
N ALA A 188 32.42 6.56 7.22
CA ALA A 188 33.30 5.42 7.01
C ALA A 188 34.75 5.82 6.68
N ALA A 189 35.06 7.11 6.54
CA ALA A 189 36.43 7.59 6.41
C ALA A 189 37.09 7.69 7.82
N PRO A 190 38.22 7.00 8.05
CA PRO A 190 38.98 7.08 9.31
C PRO A 190 39.64 8.44 9.55
#